data_AF-A0A160PAY5-F1
#
_entry.id   AF-A0A160PAY5-F1
#
_cell.length_a   1.000
_cell.length_b   1.000
_cell.length_c   1.000
_cell.angle_alpha   90.00
_cell.angle_beta   90.00
_cell.angle_gamma   90.00
#
_symmetry.space_group_name_H-M   'P 1'
#
loop_
_entity.id
_entity.type
_entity.pdbx_description
1 polymer ?
#
loop_
_entity_poly.entity_id
_entity_poly.type
_entity_poly.pdbx_seq_one_letter_code
_entity_poly.pdbx_strand_id
1 'polypeptide(L)'
;MTPKILLLLGTAAVPSNLMFASQSLAASPPVVVKSTGAGASENEIRRAVEIFLRNCAPLNTYLSDIKEIRAEYSGGIPASNHPESWKFSVHVTMDVPNEPKQIPRYDPRAHVMAGHTLHYDLGGGDKPGFFASKRVSQLLCGMEVNQAGRDTFKSVPDLKLLK
;
A
#
# COMPACT_ATOMS: atom_id res chain seq x y z
N MET A 1 -40.11 -43.31 -57.20
CA MET A 1 -40.43 -42.00 -56.59
C MET A 1 -39.27 -41.65 -55.67
N THR A 2 -38.45 -40.68 -56.07
CA THR A 2 -37.17 -40.34 -55.42
C THR A 2 -37.17 -38.82 -55.21
N PRO A 3 -36.96 -38.29 -54.00
CA PRO A 3 -36.79 -36.85 -53.84
C PRO A 3 -35.32 -36.45 -53.90
N LYS A 4 -35.10 -35.32 -54.59
CA LYS A 4 -33.84 -34.62 -54.84
C LYS A 4 -33.25 -34.04 -53.54
N ILE A 5 -31.94 -34.20 -53.40
CA ILE A 5 -31.09 -33.53 -52.40
C ILE A 5 -30.73 -32.13 -52.93
N LEU A 6 -30.97 -31.10 -52.13
CA LEU A 6 -30.56 -29.72 -52.40
C LEU A 6 -29.44 -29.34 -51.40
N LEU A 7 -28.22 -29.15 -51.92
CA LEU A 7 -27.04 -28.67 -51.17
C LEU A 7 -27.07 -27.13 -51.13
N LEU A 8 -27.01 -26.55 -49.93
CA LEU A 8 -26.78 -25.12 -49.72
C LEU A 8 -25.40 -24.92 -49.07
N LEU A 9 -24.56 -24.17 -49.77
CA LEU A 9 -23.22 -23.74 -49.37
C LEU A 9 -23.32 -22.66 -48.29
N GLY A 10 -22.81 -22.96 -47.09
CA GLY A 10 -22.66 -22.00 -45.99
C GLY A 10 -21.33 -21.25 -46.08
N THR A 11 -21.42 -19.92 -46.00
CA THR A 11 -20.32 -18.94 -46.03
C THR A 11 -19.39 -19.04 -44.82
N ALA A 12 -18.08 -18.99 -45.06
CA ALA A 12 -17.05 -18.93 -44.02
C ALA A 12 -17.00 -17.55 -43.33
N ALA A 13 -17.02 -17.55 -42.00
CA ALA A 13 -16.84 -16.35 -41.16
C ALA A 13 -15.35 -16.07 -40.92
N VAL A 14 -14.93 -14.82 -41.11
CA VAL A 14 -13.56 -14.32 -40.91
C VAL A 14 -13.30 -14.11 -39.41
N PRO A 15 -12.14 -14.52 -38.86
CA PRO A 15 -11.87 -14.39 -37.42
C PRO A 15 -11.59 -12.94 -37.02
N SER A 16 -12.18 -12.56 -35.89
CA SER A 16 -12.00 -11.29 -35.19
C SER A 16 -10.52 -11.06 -34.84
N ASN A 17 -9.98 -9.94 -35.31
CA ASN A 17 -8.71 -9.39 -34.85
C ASN A 17 -8.76 -9.12 -33.34
N LEU A 18 -8.16 -9.99 -32.55
CA LEU A 18 -7.80 -9.73 -31.16
C LEU A 18 -6.72 -8.63 -31.14
N MET A 19 -7.15 -7.38 -30.97
CA MET A 19 -6.26 -6.33 -30.49
C MET A 19 -5.92 -6.63 -29.03
N PHE A 20 -4.73 -7.17 -28.79
CA PHE A 20 -4.14 -7.18 -27.46
C PHE A 20 -3.83 -5.74 -27.06
N ALA A 21 -4.68 -5.15 -26.22
CA ALA A 21 -4.36 -3.93 -25.51
C ALA A 21 -3.18 -4.22 -24.58
N SER A 22 -2.00 -3.68 -24.91
CA SER A 22 -0.85 -3.62 -24.01
C SER A 22 -1.27 -2.84 -22.76
N GLN A 23 -1.57 -3.56 -21.69
CA GLN A 23 -1.81 -2.96 -20.38
C GLN A 23 -0.48 -2.38 -19.90
N SER A 24 -0.35 -1.06 -19.96
CA SER A 24 0.71 -0.32 -19.29
C SER A 24 0.63 -0.65 -17.81
N LEU A 25 1.56 -1.47 -17.29
CA LEU A 25 1.76 -1.59 -15.85
C LEU A 25 2.07 -0.18 -15.34
N ALA A 26 1.13 0.42 -14.62
CA ALA A 26 1.40 1.64 -13.88
C ALA A 26 2.61 1.37 -12.98
N ALA A 27 3.71 2.06 -13.26
CA ALA A 27 4.93 1.90 -12.48
C ALA A 27 4.60 2.21 -11.02
N SER A 28 4.87 1.25 -10.13
CA SER A 28 4.75 1.49 -8.69
C SER A 28 5.63 2.67 -8.28
N PRO A 29 5.21 3.49 -7.30
CA PRO A 29 6.00 4.63 -6.87
C PRO A 29 7.39 4.16 -6.40
N PRO A 30 8.44 4.95 -6.66
CA PRO A 30 9.78 4.60 -6.22
C PRO A 30 9.81 4.50 -4.68
N VAL A 31 10.36 3.39 -4.17
CA VAL A 31 10.65 3.22 -2.75
C VAL A 31 12.08 3.64 -2.49
N VAL A 32 12.23 4.79 -1.84
CA VAL A 32 13.50 5.33 -1.39
C VAL A 32 13.75 4.88 0.04
N VAL A 33 14.74 4.01 0.21
CA VAL A 33 15.12 3.52 1.53
C VAL A 33 16.30 4.33 2.04
N LYS A 34 16.19 4.85 3.25
CA LYS A 34 17.29 5.47 3.98
C LYS A 34 17.52 4.67 5.26
N SER A 35 18.75 4.20 5.48
CA SER A 35 19.11 3.56 6.73
C SER A 35 19.94 4.53 7.56
N THR A 36 19.36 5.06 8.63
CA THR A 36 20.04 5.94 9.58
C THR A 36 20.44 5.12 10.81
N GLY A 37 21.62 4.47 10.72
CA GLY A 37 22.19 3.71 11.83
C GLY A 37 22.52 2.26 11.50
N ALA A 38 23.09 1.56 12.48
CA ALA A 38 23.36 0.13 12.42
C ALA A 38 22.15 -0.64 12.95
N GLY A 39 21.63 -1.60 12.18
CA GLY A 39 20.61 -2.52 12.71
C GLY A 39 19.86 -3.34 11.67
N ALA A 40 19.30 -2.70 10.63
CA ALA A 40 18.63 -3.42 9.54
C ALA A 40 19.33 -3.17 8.20
N SER A 41 19.44 -4.21 7.39
CA SER A 41 19.86 -4.09 5.99
C SER A 41 18.79 -3.41 5.15
N GLU A 42 19.19 -2.78 4.05
CA GLU A 42 18.24 -2.18 3.09
C GLU A 42 17.20 -3.22 2.60
N ASN A 43 17.63 -4.47 2.40
CA ASN A 43 16.75 -5.56 1.98
C ASN A 43 15.67 -5.89 3.02
N GLU A 44 16.00 -5.88 4.31
CA GLU A 44 15.03 -6.09 5.38
C GLU A 44 14.02 -4.95 5.45
N ILE A 45 14.47 -3.70 5.30
CA ILE A 45 13.60 -2.53 5.26
C ILE A 45 12.65 -2.63 4.06
N ARG A 46 13.16 -2.92 2.86
CA ARG A 46 12.34 -3.12 1.65
C ARG A 46 11.31 -4.23 1.87
N ARG A 47 11.72 -5.35 2.46
CA ARG A 47 10.82 -6.47 2.73
C ARG A 47 9.72 -6.11 3.73
N ALA A 48 10.04 -5.33 4.77
CA ALA A 48 9.05 -4.82 5.71
C ALA A 48 8.03 -3.88 5.03
N VAL A 49 8.50 -2.97 4.16
CA VAL A 49 7.63 -2.09 3.36
C VAL A 49 6.72 -2.91 2.46
N GLU A 50 7.21 -3.96 1.79
CA GLU A 50 6.38 -4.85 0.97
C GLU A 50 5.28 -5.54 1.79
N ILE A 51 5.62 -6.07 2.98
CA ILE A 51 4.63 -6.69 3.88
C ILE A 51 3.60 -5.67 4.32
N PHE A 52 4.05 -4.48 4.70
CA PHE A 52 3.18 -3.38 5.07
C PHE A 52 2.20 -3.04 3.95
N LEU A 53 2.67 -2.81 2.73
CA LEU A 53 1.82 -2.48 1.58
C LEU A 53 0.78 -3.57 1.29
N ARG A 54 1.14 -4.85 1.40
CA ARG A 54 0.16 -5.96 1.26
C ARG A 54 -0.90 -5.95 2.35
N ASN A 55 -0.54 -5.55 3.57
CA ASN A 55 -1.47 -5.50 4.71
C ASN A 55 -2.24 -4.18 4.82
N CYS A 56 -1.79 -3.14 4.12
CA CYS A 56 -2.42 -1.83 4.02
C CYS A 56 -3.29 -1.74 2.75
N ALA A 57 -4.16 -2.75 2.54
CA ALA A 57 -4.74 -3.03 1.23
C ALA A 57 -5.41 -1.84 0.50
N PRO A 58 -6.19 -0.95 1.15
CA PRO A 58 -6.78 0.20 0.45
C PRO A 58 -5.75 1.18 -0.11
N LEU A 59 -4.57 1.29 0.52
CA LEU A 59 -3.49 2.17 0.08
C LEU A 59 -2.94 1.76 -1.29
N ASN A 60 -2.99 0.46 -1.63
CA ASN A 60 -2.50 -0.05 -2.91
C ASN A 60 -3.23 0.55 -4.11
N THR A 61 -4.52 0.82 -3.97
CA THR A 61 -5.33 1.49 -5.00
C THR A 61 -4.81 2.91 -5.28
N TYR A 62 -4.25 3.56 -4.26
CA TYR A 62 -3.84 4.96 -4.31
C TYR A 62 -2.35 5.15 -4.59
N LEU A 63 -1.56 4.08 -4.74
CA LEU A 63 -0.10 4.18 -4.90
C LEU A 63 0.32 5.01 -6.13
N SER A 64 -0.50 5.09 -7.17
CA SER A 64 -0.20 5.92 -8.34
C SER A 64 -0.21 7.43 -8.04
N ASP A 65 -0.87 7.86 -6.96
CA ASP A 65 -0.84 9.26 -6.52
C ASP A 65 0.34 9.54 -5.58
N ILE A 66 0.93 8.51 -4.97
CA ILE A 66 2.03 8.68 -4.03
C ILE A 66 3.30 9.01 -4.80
N LYS A 67 3.93 10.13 -4.48
CA LYS A 67 5.14 10.59 -5.18
C LYS A 67 6.37 9.75 -4.83
N GLU A 68 6.51 9.44 -3.55
CA GLU A 68 7.68 8.76 -2.99
C GLU A 68 7.27 8.01 -1.73
N ILE A 69 7.80 6.80 -1.56
CA ILE A 69 7.75 6.07 -0.29
C ILE A 69 9.14 6.15 0.34
N ARG A 70 9.25 6.83 1.48
CA ARG A 70 10.49 6.89 2.26
C ARG A 70 10.38 5.94 3.44
N ALA A 71 11.34 5.05 3.59
CA ALA A 71 11.43 4.15 4.73
C ALA A 71 12.74 4.38 5.46
N GLU A 72 12.64 4.66 6.76
CA GLU A 72 13.76 4.94 7.63
C GLU A 72 13.78 3.93 8.77
N TYR A 73 14.88 3.21 8.92
CA TYR A 73 15.08 2.38 10.10
C TYR A 73 15.30 3.28 11.32
N SER A 74 14.46 3.11 12.33
CA SER A 74 14.62 3.74 13.63
C SER A 74 14.93 2.67 14.66
N GLY A 75 15.79 3.00 15.63
CA GLY A 75 15.91 2.20 16.84
C GLY A 75 14.56 2.05 17.54
N GLY A 76 14.48 1.17 18.53
CA GLY A 76 13.21 0.81 19.16
C GLY A 76 12.35 1.98 19.65
N ILE A 77 11.03 1.83 19.54
CA ILE A 77 10.05 2.76 20.08
C ILE A 77 9.87 2.46 21.57
N PRO A 78 10.17 3.41 22.47
CA PRO A 78 10.01 3.20 23.91
C PRO A 78 8.57 2.82 24.26
N ALA A 79 8.42 1.89 25.22
CA ALA A 79 7.11 1.45 25.72
C ALA A 79 6.23 2.60 26.25
N SER A 80 6.85 3.72 26.65
CA SER A 80 6.14 4.93 27.09
C SER A 80 5.29 5.55 25.98
N ASN A 81 5.69 5.36 24.73
CA ASN A 81 5.03 5.96 23.57
C ASN A 81 3.96 5.02 23.02
N HIS A 82 4.21 3.71 23.07
CA HIS A 82 3.29 2.68 22.56
C HIS A 82 3.36 1.40 23.43
N PRO A 83 2.21 0.79 23.79
CA PRO A 83 2.18 -0.45 24.59
C PRO A 83 2.77 -1.65 23.84
N GLU A 84 2.88 -1.56 22.52
CA GLU A 84 3.65 -2.43 21.64
C GLU A 84 5.10 -1.92 21.60
N SER A 85 5.88 -2.25 22.63
CA SER A 85 7.29 -1.89 22.67
C SER A 85 8.09 -2.70 21.65
N TRP A 86 8.63 -2.02 20.65
CA TRP A 86 9.48 -2.62 19.64
C TRP A 86 10.93 -2.28 19.89
N LYS A 87 11.81 -3.27 19.81
CA LYS A 87 13.27 -3.04 19.84
C LYS A 87 13.78 -2.43 18.54
N PHE A 88 13.03 -2.63 17.45
CA PHE A 88 13.39 -2.27 16.09
C PHE A 88 12.14 -1.83 15.36
N SER A 89 12.22 -0.69 14.67
CA SER A 89 11.12 -0.14 13.89
C SER A 89 11.59 0.45 12.58
N VAL A 90 10.65 0.55 11.64
CA VAL A 90 10.83 1.25 10.37
C VAL A 90 9.76 2.31 10.29
N HIS A 91 10.17 3.58 10.27
CA HIS A 91 9.28 4.69 10.00
C HIS A 91 9.08 4.82 8.50
N VAL A 92 7.84 4.69 8.03
CA VAL A 92 7.46 4.84 6.63
C VAL A 92 6.69 6.14 6.46
N THR A 93 7.15 6.99 5.55
CA THR A 93 6.46 8.20 5.13
C THR A 93 6.12 8.18 3.66
N MET A 94 4.96 8.74 3.32
CA MET A 94 4.48 8.84 1.94
C MET A 94 3.86 10.20 1.71
N ASP A 95 4.29 10.90 0.66
CA ASP A 95 3.75 12.22 0.35
C ASP A 95 2.54 12.12 -0.58
N VAL A 96 1.39 12.60 -0.10
CA VAL A 96 0.20 12.82 -0.93
C VAL A 96 0.34 14.19 -1.62
N PRO A 97 0.24 14.28 -2.95
CA PRO A 97 0.35 15.55 -3.65
C PRO A 97 -0.80 16.50 -3.30
N ASN A 98 -0.64 17.79 -3.59
CA ASN A 98 -1.72 18.78 -3.42
C ASN A 98 -2.90 18.55 -4.37
N GLU A 99 -2.65 17.86 -5.50
CA GLU A 99 -3.65 17.54 -6.51
C GLU A 99 -3.62 16.05 -6.85
N PRO A 100 -4.02 15.17 -5.92
CA PRO A 100 -4.10 13.74 -6.19
C PRO A 100 -5.21 13.45 -7.23
N LYS A 101 -5.04 12.39 -8.02
CA LYS A 101 -6.00 11.99 -9.05
C LYS A 101 -7.05 11.00 -8.53
N GLN A 102 -6.67 10.13 -7.60
CA GLN A 102 -7.49 9.05 -7.05
C GLN A 102 -7.81 9.25 -5.56
N ILE A 103 -6.85 9.70 -4.77
CA ILE A 103 -7.08 10.03 -3.36
C ILE A 103 -8.04 11.23 -3.30
N PRO A 104 -9.17 11.14 -2.58
CA PRO A 104 -10.06 12.29 -2.39
C PRO A 104 -9.29 13.45 -1.74
N ARG A 105 -9.53 14.69 -2.16
CA ARG A 105 -8.91 15.86 -1.50
C ARG A 105 -9.42 16.07 -0.06
N TYR A 106 -10.63 15.58 0.23
CA TYR A 106 -11.30 15.68 1.52
C TYR A 106 -12.13 14.42 1.82
N ASP A 107 -12.09 13.94 3.06
CA ASP A 107 -13.01 12.93 3.62
C ASP A 107 -13.52 13.45 4.98
N PRO A 108 -14.82 13.37 5.30
CA PRO A 108 -15.35 13.92 6.56
C PRO A 108 -14.73 13.32 7.83
N ARG A 109 -14.18 12.10 7.77
CA ARG A 109 -13.52 11.42 8.91
C ARG A 109 -12.08 11.86 9.10
N ALA A 110 -11.39 12.24 8.02
CA ALA A 110 -9.97 12.60 8.03
C ALA A 110 -9.68 14.08 7.69
N HIS A 111 -10.71 14.82 7.30
CA HIS A 111 -10.67 16.17 6.75
C HIS A 111 -9.84 16.29 5.47
N VAL A 112 -9.01 17.32 5.35
CA VAL A 112 -8.14 17.54 4.19
C VAL A 112 -7.13 16.38 4.10
N MET A 113 -7.02 15.78 2.92
CA MET A 113 -6.12 14.65 2.66
C MET A 113 -5.00 15.03 1.68
N ALA A 114 -5.29 15.91 0.72
CA ALA A 114 -4.31 16.40 -0.24
C ALA A 114 -3.19 17.19 0.47
N GLY A 115 -1.95 17.03 0.00
CA GLY A 115 -0.78 17.71 0.56
C GLY A 115 -0.27 17.17 1.89
N HIS A 116 -0.89 16.14 2.45
CA HIS A 116 -0.43 15.51 3.69
C HIS A 116 0.69 14.51 3.45
N THR A 117 1.62 14.42 4.41
CA THR A 117 2.50 13.25 4.55
C THR A 117 1.83 12.23 5.45
N LEU A 118 1.70 11.00 4.94
CA LEU A 118 1.27 9.81 5.68
C LEU A 118 2.43 9.30 6.51
N HIS A 119 2.13 8.81 7.71
CA HIS A 119 3.13 8.30 8.66
C HIS A 119 2.69 6.94 9.19
N TYR A 120 3.61 5.99 9.12
CA TYR A 120 3.44 4.66 9.66
C TYR A 120 4.71 4.22 10.38
N ASP A 121 4.57 3.56 11.51
CA ASP A 121 5.68 2.91 12.21
C ASP A 121 5.46 1.41 12.13
N LEU A 122 6.37 0.71 11.45
CA LEU A 122 6.37 -0.75 11.35
C LEU A 122 7.28 -1.31 12.43
N GLY A 123 6.88 -2.38 13.09
CA GLY A 123 7.81 -3.04 14.01
C GLY A 123 7.57 -4.52 14.19
N GLY A 124 8.65 -5.18 14.60
CA GLY A 124 8.72 -6.61 14.87
C GLY A 124 8.71 -6.95 16.36
N GLY A 125 9.17 -8.15 16.71
CA GLY A 125 9.21 -8.62 18.10
C GLY A 125 7.97 -9.40 18.53
N ASP A 126 7.53 -9.19 19.77
CA ASP A 126 6.46 -9.99 20.41
C ASP A 126 5.06 -9.64 19.88
N LYS A 127 4.85 -8.36 19.56
CA LYS A 127 3.61 -7.85 18.96
C LYS A 127 3.92 -7.19 17.60
N PRO A 128 4.25 -8.00 16.57
CA PRO A 128 4.58 -7.45 15.26
C PRO A 128 3.35 -6.80 14.60
N GLY A 129 3.57 -5.68 13.94
CA GLY A 129 2.50 -4.90 13.32
C GLY A 129 2.94 -3.51 12.90
N PHE A 130 1.98 -2.63 12.69
CA PHE A 130 2.26 -1.24 12.40
C PHE A 130 1.26 -0.28 13.05
N PHE A 131 1.74 0.92 13.33
CA PHE A 131 0.90 2.07 13.66
C PHE A 131 0.64 2.93 12.43
N ALA A 132 -0.53 3.55 12.39
CA ALA A 132 -0.84 4.64 11.47
C ALA A 132 -1.07 5.92 12.27
N SER A 133 -0.20 6.91 12.07
CA SER A 133 -0.29 8.21 12.73
C SER A 133 -1.02 9.21 11.84
N LYS A 134 -1.86 10.05 12.45
CA LYS A 134 -2.84 10.94 11.77
C LYS A 134 -4.02 10.20 11.13
N ARG A 135 -5.17 10.87 11.10
CA ARG A 135 -6.44 10.34 10.57
C ARG A 135 -6.36 9.95 9.09
N VAL A 136 -5.61 10.69 8.28
CA VAL A 136 -5.44 10.42 6.84
C VAL A 136 -4.71 9.08 6.60
N SER A 137 -3.63 8.81 7.36
CA SER A 137 -2.89 7.55 7.26
C SER A 137 -3.76 6.36 7.69
N GLN A 138 -4.51 6.53 8.78
CA GLN A 138 -5.45 5.51 9.27
C GLN A 138 -6.51 5.19 8.22
N LEU A 139 -7.13 6.23 7.66
CA LEU A 139 -8.16 6.11 6.64
C LEU A 139 -7.65 5.41 5.37
N LEU A 140 -6.51 5.87 4.83
CA LEU A 140 -5.96 5.33 3.59
C LEU A 140 -5.45 3.88 3.75
N CYS A 141 -5.21 3.44 4.98
CA CYS A 141 -4.85 2.07 5.29
C CYS A 141 -6.05 1.18 5.68
N GLY A 142 -7.28 1.72 5.63
CA GLY A 142 -8.50 1.02 6.02
C GLY A 142 -8.59 0.70 7.51
N MET A 143 -7.92 1.49 8.35
CA MET A 143 -7.96 1.37 9.79
C MET A 143 -9.08 2.23 10.37
N GLU A 144 -9.49 1.93 11.60
CA GLU A 144 -10.41 2.81 12.33
C GLU A 144 -9.80 4.19 12.49
N VAL A 145 -10.55 5.23 12.12
CA VAL A 145 -10.06 6.61 12.21
C VAL A 145 -10.28 7.14 13.62
N ASN A 146 -9.20 7.32 14.36
CA ASN A 146 -9.23 7.82 15.73
C ASN A 146 -9.45 9.34 15.75
N GLN A 147 -10.65 9.75 16.13
CA GLN A 147 -11.02 11.17 16.18
C GLN A 147 -10.25 11.96 17.26
N ALA A 148 -9.65 11.31 18.26
CA ALA A 148 -8.77 11.97 19.22
C ALA A 148 -7.35 12.24 18.66
N GLY A 149 -7.06 11.83 17.42
CA GLY A 149 -5.75 12.02 16.79
C GLY A 149 -4.66 11.08 17.30
N ARG A 150 -5.02 10.07 18.10
CA ARG A 150 -4.10 9.03 18.56
C ARG A 150 -3.84 8.02 17.46
N ASP A 151 -2.69 7.37 17.55
CA ASP A 151 -2.32 6.31 16.63
C ASP A 151 -3.23 5.10 16.79
N THR A 152 -3.37 4.34 15.72
CA THR A 152 -4.08 3.06 15.73
C THR A 152 -3.14 1.96 15.28
N PHE A 153 -3.29 0.79 15.89
CA PHE A 153 -2.42 -0.34 15.70
C PHE A 153 -3.09 -1.42 14.85
N LYS A 154 -2.34 -2.01 13.92
CA LYS A 154 -2.72 -3.23 13.21
C LYS A 154 -1.66 -4.30 13.43
N SER A 155 -2.06 -5.44 13.98
CA SER A 155 -1.17 -6.59 14.08
C SER A 155 -0.92 -7.19 12.70
N VAL A 156 0.35 -7.44 12.39
CA VAL A 156 0.81 -8.07 11.15
C VAL A 156 1.94 -9.05 11.51
N PRO A 157 1.62 -10.34 11.73
CA PRO A 157 2.59 -11.35 12.14
C PRO A 157 3.85 -11.44 11.27
N ASP A 158 3.71 -11.20 9.96
CA ASP A 158 4.80 -11.25 8.99
C ASP A 158 5.90 -10.21 9.26
N LEU A 159 5.60 -9.11 9.98
CA LEU A 159 6.59 -8.11 10.36
C LEU A 159 7.55 -8.59 11.46
N LYS A 160 7.37 -9.79 12.00
CA LYS A 160 8.30 -10.44 12.94
C LYS A 160 9.72 -10.64 12.37
N LEU A 161 9.91 -10.47 11.06
CA LEU A 161 11.24 -10.50 10.43
C LEU A 161 12.14 -9.34 10.87
N LEU A 162 11.57 -8.21 11.32
CA LEU A 162 12.32 -7.10 11.90
C LEU A 162 12.81 -7.53 13.30
N LYS A 163 14.13 -7.69 13.46
CA LYS A 163 14.78 -8.24 14.65
C LYS A 163 16.17 -7.64 14.87
#